data_AF-A0ABD5YY01-F1
#
_entry.id   AF-A0ABD5YY01-F1
#
_cell.length_a   1.000
_cell.length_b   1.000
_cell.length_c   1.000
_cell.angle_alpha   90.00
_cell.angle_beta   90.00
_cell.angle_gamma   90.00
#
_symmetry.space_group_name_H-M   'P 1'
#
loop_
_entity.id
_entity.type
_entity.pdbx_description
1 polymer ?
#
loop_
_entity_poly.entity_id
_entity_poly.type
_entity_poly.pdbx_seq_one_letter_code
_entity_poly.pdbx_strand_id
1 'polypeptide(L)'
;MTVVVVELDGSISVELTSGDSKPCSYTVIHEGEQVAQYETSADPRTAGGRIGLRNIICRHVSGVEKSAINDQLSTEISKNAEALSNELDSE
;
A
#
# COMPACT_ATOMS: atom_id res chain seq x y z
N MET A 1 8.44 7.93 -10.85
CA MET A 1 7.77 8.05 -9.53
C MET A 1 6.27 7.89 -9.73
N THR A 2 5.78 6.69 -9.46
CA THR A 2 4.37 6.32 -9.66
C THR A 2 3.65 6.29 -8.32
N VAL A 3 2.52 6.97 -8.24
CA VAL A 3 1.60 6.89 -7.09
C VAL A 3 0.43 5.99 -7.50
N VAL A 4 0.25 4.91 -6.75
CA VAL A 4 -0.86 3.97 -6.90
C VAL A 4 -1.75 4.10 -5.68
N VAL A 5 -3.01 4.45 -5.87
CA VAL A 5 -4.00 4.48 -4.80
C VAL A 5 -4.68 3.12 -4.72
N VAL A 6 -4.58 2.48 -3.57
CA VAL A 6 -5.23 1.20 -3.25
C VAL A 6 -6.40 1.49 -2.33
N GLU A 7 -7.62 1.25 -2.80
CA GLU A 7 -8.83 1.34 -1.98
C GLU A 7 -9.06 0.00 -1.29
N LEU A 8 -9.05 0.03 0.05
CA LEU A 8 -9.21 -1.19 0.86
C LEU A 8 -10.67 -1.33 1.26
N ASP A 9 -11.12 -0.48 2.17
CA ASP A 9 -12.51 -0.41 2.59
C ASP A 9 -13.09 0.92 2.12
N GLY A 10 -14.42 1.08 2.06
CA GLY A 10 -15.06 2.32 1.58
C GLY A 10 -14.63 3.58 2.33
N SER A 11 -13.96 3.44 3.48
CA SER A 11 -13.39 4.52 4.29
C SER A 11 -11.86 4.53 4.34
N ILE A 12 -11.16 3.56 3.74
CA ILE A 12 -9.70 3.39 3.84
C ILE A 12 -9.08 3.32 2.46
N SER A 13 -8.13 4.22 2.20
CA SER A 13 -7.27 4.17 1.02
C SER A 13 -5.81 4.24 1.43
N VAL A 14 -4.95 3.66 0.59
CA VAL A 14 -3.50 3.68 0.77
C VAL A 14 -2.86 4.16 -0.50
N GLU A 15 -2.12 5.27 -0.42
CA GLU A 15 -1.28 5.74 -1.51
C GLU A 15 0.08 5.05 -1.40
N LEU A 16 0.38 4.22 -2.38
CA LEU A 16 1.66 3.56 -2.54
C LEU A 16 2.47 4.38 -3.53
N THR A 17 3.60 4.91 -3.08
CA THR A 17 4.57 5.53 -3.98
C THR A 17 5.74 4.58 -4.19
N SER A 18 5.92 4.12 -5.42
CA SER A 18 7.08 3.35 -5.86
C SER A 18 7.91 4.18 -6.84
N GLY A 19 9.22 4.23 -6.63
CA GLY A 19 10.18 4.78 -7.58
C GLY A 19 11.43 3.89 -7.69
N ASP A 20 12.22 4.09 -8.74
CA ASP A 20 13.46 3.37 -9.08
C ASP A 20 14.44 3.15 -7.92
N SER A 21 14.48 4.08 -6.98
CA SER A 21 15.30 3.99 -5.77
C SER A 21 14.39 3.88 -4.56
N LYS A 22 14.48 2.75 -3.85
CA LYS A 22 13.98 2.63 -2.47
C LYS A 22 14.31 3.90 -1.68
N PRO A 23 13.41 4.40 -0.82
CA PRO A 23 12.28 3.69 -0.21
C PRO A 23 10.93 3.85 -0.93
N CYS A 24 10.07 2.83 -0.80
CA CYS A 24 8.63 2.96 -1.05
C CYS A 24 8.00 3.81 0.06
N SER A 25 7.08 4.71 -0.29
CA SER A 25 6.28 5.46 0.69
C SER A 25 4.85 4.93 0.69
N TYR A 26 4.26 4.81 1.88
CA TYR A 26 2.86 4.49 2.10
C TYR A 26 2.19 5.64 2.84
N THR A 27 1.10 6.16 2.29
CA THR A 27 0.22 7.09 2.99
C THR A 27 -1.08 6.37 3.26
N VAL A 28 -1.45 6.20 4.53
CA VAL A 28 -2.75 5.63 4.92
C VAL A 28 -3.71 6.77 5.14
N ILE A 29 -4.82 6.73 4.39
CA ILE A 29 -5.91 7.69 4.46
C ILE A 29 -7.13 6.97 5.01
N HIS A 30 -7.74 7.52 6.05
CA HIS A 30 -8.97 7.03 6.66
C HIS A 30 -9.99 8.17 6.73
N GLU A 31 -11.19 7.96 6.19
CA GLU A 31 -12.26 8.96 6.13
C GLU A 31 -11.81 10.29 5.44
N GLY A 32 -10.88 10.20 4.50
CA GLY A 32 -10.33 11.36 3.78
C GLY A 32 -9.20 12.09 4.52
N GLU A 33 -8.83 11.65 5.72
CA GLU A 33 -7.71 12.21 6.47
C GLU A 33 -6.47 11.30 6.41
N GLN A 34 -5.30 11.91 6.20
CA GLN A 34 -4.04 11.19 6.34
C GLN A 34 -3.81 10.85 7.82
N VAL A 35 -3.89 9.56 8.16
CA VAL A 35 -3.65 9.08 9.53
C VAL A 35 -2.23 8.60 9.75
N ALA A 36 -1.52 8.24 8.67
CA ALA A 36 -0.14 7.79 8.76
C ALA A 36 0.63 7.92 7.45
N GLN A 37 1.94 8.13 7.56
CA GLN A 37 2.88 8.02 6.45
C GLN A 37 4.10 7.21 6.87
N TYR A 38 4.56 6.29 6.02
CA TYR A 38 5.69 5.42 6.29
C TYR A 38 6.58 5.29 5.06
N GLU A 39 7.88 5.48 5.26
CA GLU A 39 8.90 5.14 4.26
C GLU A 39 9.53 3.79 4.61
N THR A 40 9.63 2.90 3.63
CA THR A 40 10.23 1.58 3.83
C THR A 40 10.93 1.08 2.58
N SER A 41 11.97 0.28 2.77
CA SER A 41 12.59 -0.49 1.69
C SER A 41 11.84 -1.78 1.36
N ALA A 42 10.84 -2.16 2.17
CA ALA A 42 10.08 -3.38 2.02
C ALA A 42 8.97 -3.18 0.99
N ASP A 43 9.10 -3.82 -0.17
CA ASP A 43 8.19 -3.67 -1.31
C ASP A 43 6.81 -4.30 -1.02
N PRO A 44 5.68 -3.58 -1.21
CA PRO A 44 4.34 -4.06 -0.92
C PRO A 44 3.90 -5.21 -1.86
N ARG A 45 4.61 -5.46 -2.97
CA ARG A 45 4.39 -6.63 -3.84
C ARG A 45 4.94 -7.93 -3.23
N THR A 46 5.80 -7.83 -2.21
CA THR A 46 6.31 -9.00 -1.48
C THR A 46 5.38 -9.36 -0.32
N ALA A 47 5.36 -10.63 0.09
CA ALA A 47 4.58 -11.06 1.25
C ALA A 47 4.99 -10.30 2.52
N GLY A 48 6.29 -10.05 2.72
CA GLY A 48 6.80 -9.29 3.86
C GLY A 48 6.35 -7.82 3.86
N GLY A 49 6.41 -7.14 2.71
CA GLY A 49 5.93 -5.76 2.58
C GLY A 49 4.42 -5.64 2.80
N ARG A 50 3.60 -6.55 2.23
CA ARG A 50 2.16 -6.59 2.49
C ARG A 50 1.83 -6.74 3.98
N ILE A 51 2.50 -7.67 4.66
CA ILE A 51 2.31 -7.89 6.10
C ILE A 51 2.67 -6.63 6.88
N GLY A 52 3.77 -5.95 6.52
CA GLY A 52 4.18 -4.68 7.12
C GLY A 52 3.12 -3.60 6.94
N LEU A 53 2.67 -3.38 5.71
CA LEU A 53 1.64 -2.40 5.37
C LEU A 53 0.31 -2.68 6.08
N ARG A 54 -0.15 -3.92 6.07
CA ARG A 54 -1.35 -4.35 6.82
C ARG A 54 -1.22 -4.02 8.31
N ASN A 55 -0.08 -4.31 8.93
CA ASN A 55 0.12 -4.03 10.35
C ASN A 55 0.11 -2.53 10.65
N ILE A 56 0.60 -1.69 9.72
CA ILE A 56 0.51 -0.23 9.80
C ILE A 56 -0.96 0.20 9.77
N ILE A 57 -1.74 -0.27 8.79
CA ILE A 57 -3.16 0.07 8.65
C ILE A 57 -3.93 -0.32 9.90
N CYS A 58 -3.81 -1.58 10.35
CA CYS A 58 -4.51 -2.07 11.55
C CYS A 58 -4.06 -1.39 12.86
N ARG A 59 -2.94 -0.66 12.86
CA ARG A 59 -2.50 0.11 14.04
C ARG A 59 -3.18 1.48 14.11
N HIS A 60 -3.47 2.08 12.97
CA HIS A 60 -4.01 3.45 12.87
C HIS A 60 -5.51 3.48 12.61
N VAL A 61 -6.04 2.46 11.97
CA VAL A 61 -7.47 2.30 11.73
C VAL A 61 -8.02 1.24 12.67
N SER A 62 -8.98 1.64 13.51
CA SER A 62 -9.67 0.73 14.43
C SER A 62 -10.90 0.11 13.78
N GLY A 63 -11.25 -1.11 14.15
CA GLY A 63 -12.45 -1.79 13.64
C GLY A 63 -12.29 -2.51 12.31
N VAL A 64 -11.08 -2.52 11.72
CA VAL A 64 -10.77 -3.29 10.53
C VAL A 64 -10.38 -4.73 10.84
N GLU A 65 -10.97 -5.67 10.09
CA GLU A 65 -10.55 -7.07 10.13
C GLU A 65 -9.23 -7.25 9.39
N LYS A 66 -8.23 -7.74 10.12
CA LYS A 66 -6.87 -7.96 9.62
C LYS A 66 -6.82 -8.89 8.40
N SER A 67 -7.68 -9.91 8.36
CA SER A 67 -7.83 -10.82 7.22
C SER A 67 -8.38 -10.11 6.00
N ALA A 68 -9.47 -9.35 6.14
CA ALA A 68 -10.09 -8.60 5.06
C ALA A 68 -9.10 -7.61 4.42
N ILE A 69 -8.38 -6.84 5.23
CA ILE A 69 -7.34 -5.91 4.75
C ILE A 69 -6.21 -6.65 4.03
N ASN A 70 -5.80 -7.81 4.53
CA ASN A 70 -4.74 -8.60 3.90
C ASN A 70 -5.15 -9.11 2.51
N ASP A 71 -6.39 -9.59 2.38
CA ASP A 71 -6.93 -10.10 1.12
C ASP A 71 -7.12 -8.97 0.11
N GLN A 72 -7.69 -7.84 0.54
CA GLN A 72 -7.85 -6.64 -0.29
C GLN A 72 -6.51 -6.07 -0.76
N LEU A 73 -5.52 -5.94 0.14
CA LEU A 73 -4.17 -5.54 -0.25
C LEU A 73 -3.61 -6.49 -1.31
N SER A 74 -3.78 -7.80 -1.14
CA SER A 74 -3.29 -8.77 -2.12
C SER A 74 -3.98 -8.61 -3.47
N THR A 75 -5.30 -8.42 -3.49
CA THR A 75 -6.09 -8.21 -4.71
C THR A 75 -5.72 -6.91 -5.41
N GLU A 76 -5.74 -5.78 -4.71
CA GLU A 76 -5.52 -4.46 -5.29
C GLU A 76 -4.07 -4.25 -5.73
N ILE A 77 -3.09 -4.72 -4.96
CA ILE A 77 -1.69 -4.68 -5.37
C ILE A 77 -1.45 -5.56 -6.61
N SER A 78 -2.15 -6.70 -6.72
CA SER A 78 -2.04 -7.56 -7.90
C SER A 78 -2.68 -6.92 -9.14
N LYS A 79 -3.82 -6.22 -8.99
CA LYS A 79 -4.43 -5.45 -10.08
C LYS A 79 -3.55 -4.31 -10.56
N ASN A 80 -2.87 -3.64 -9.63
CA ASN A 80 -1.97 -2.53 -9.92
C ASN A 80 -0.52 -2.99 -10.14
N ALA A 81 -0.26 -4.29 -10.29
CA ALA A 81 1.09 -4.82 -10.39
C ALA A 81 1.85 -4.26 -11.59
N GLU A 82 1.17 -4.05 -12.74
CA GLU A 82 1.77 -3.44 -13.93
C GLU A 82 2.15 -1.97 -13.69
N ALA A 83 1.27 -1.18 -13.06
CA ALA A 83 1.56 0.22 -12.72
C ALA A 83 2.73 0.33 -11.72
N LEU A 84 2.84 -0.62 -10.79
CA LEU A 84 3.96 -0.74 -9.85
C LEU A 84 5.23 -1.33 -10.50
N SER A 85 5.12 -1.98 -11.67
CA SER A 85 6.22 -2.65 -12.38
C SER A 85 6.79 -1.85 -13.55
N ASN A 86 6.02 -0.92 -14.12
CA ASN A 86 6.39 -0.17 -15.33
C ASN A 86 7.58 0.81 -15.18
N GLU A 87 8.23 0.88 -14.02
CA GLU A 87 9.54 1.55 -13.89
C GLU A 87 10.74 0.59 -13.95
N LEU A 88 10.54 -0.73 -14.17
CA LEU A 88 11.66 -1.69 -14.38
C LEU A 88 12.01 -1.94 -15.85
N ASP A 89 11.23 -1.41 -16.81
CA ASP A 89 11.43 -1.65 -18.26
C ASP A 89 11.71 -0.36 -19.06
N SER A 90 11.88 0.79 -18.41
CA SER A 90 12.29 2.02 -19.08
C SER A 90 13.81 2.24 -18.96
N GLU A 91 14.53 1.60 -19.90
CA GLU A 91 15.93 1.80 -20.34
C GLU A 91 17.10 1.27 -19.49
#